data_AF-A0A6I5NT85-F1
#
_entry.id   AF-A0A6I5NT85-F1
#
_cell.length_a   1.000
_cell.length_b   1.000
_cell.length_c   1.000
_cell.angle_alpha   90.00
_cell.angle_beta   90.00
_cell.angle_gamma   90.00
#
_symmetry.space_group_name_H-M   'P 1'
#
loop_
_entity.id
_entity.type
_entity.pdbx_description
1 polymer ?
#
loop_
_entity_poly.entity_id
_entity_poly.type
_entity_poly.pdbx_seq_one_letter_code
_entity_poly.pdbx_strand_id
1 'polypeptide(L)'
;MGKASKGTVVVRSVKGRLRLVWSFVGERYFFTLGLTDTKANRTIADLKAKQIERDIANDLFDPTLEKYRAAYQKGAQQGAVTIFGKYRDYKAKSLRSRSLDKYTYTLNQLEQVCADVPLTLEKAETFKEWLSGRMEPITLKQRISLLKSPWEWGIANKLATENPWPEVLKQVKVAPQQKPKPFTKDERQQIIAAFRQSRYYAYYADFVEFLLSTGCRPGEACALRWEHCTDDHKLV
;
A
#
# COMPACT_ATOMS: atom_id res chain seq x y z
N MET A 1 22.80 7.93 -45.82
CA MET A 1 22.07 7.05 -44.89
C MET A 1 20.58 7.20 -45.16
N GLY A 2 19.93 6.16 -45.70
CA GLY A 2 18.51 6.21 -46.06
C GLY A 2 17.61 6.32 -44.82
N LYS A 3 16.53 7.10 -44.91
CA LYS A 3 15.49 7.17 -43.87
C LYS A 3 14.88 5.77 -43.72
N ALA A 4 14.95 5.20 -42.52
CA ALA A 4 14.30 3.95 -42.20
C ALA A 4 12.78 4.08 -42.44
N SER A 5 12.16 3.03 -42.97
CA SER A 5 10.71 2.97 -43.22
C SER A 5 9.91 3.19 -41.93
N LYS A 6 8.67 3.67 -42.05
CA LYS A 6 7.76 3.81 -40.91
C LYS A 6 7.62 2.45 -40.20
N GLY A 7 7.85 2.43 -38.89
CA GLY A 7 7.79 1.20 -38.08
C GLY A 7 9.10 0.42 -37.93
N THR A 8 10.21 0.80 -38.59
CA THR A 8 11.51 0.12 -38.40
C THR A 8 12.06 0.34 -36.99
N VAL A 9 12.46 -0.76 -36.34
CA VAL A 9 12.94 -0.78 -34.97
C VAL A 9 14.46 -0.91 -34.94
N VAL A 10 15.14 0.12 -34.45
CA VAL A 10 16.61 0.17 -34.44
C VAL A 10 17.15 -0.16 -33.06
N VAL A 11 18.10 -1.10 -32.99
CA VAL A 11 18.88 -1.37 -31.78
C VAL A 11 19.99 -0.33 -31.60
N ARG A 12 19.99 0.39 -30.48
CA ARG A 12 21.04 1.33 -30.08
C ARG A 12 21.67 0.92 -28.76
N SER A 13 22.95 1.27 -28.60
CA SER A 13 23.66 1.17 -27.33
C SER A 13 23.68 2.52 -26.63
N VAL A 14 23.23 2.57 -25.38
CA VAL A 14 23.18 3.78 -24.55
C VAL A 14 23.81 3.44 -23.20
N LYS A 15 24.96 4.06 -22.88
CA LYS A 15 25.73 3.78 -21.66
C LYS A 15 26.03 2.28 -21.46
N GLY A 16 26.40 1.59 -22.55
CA GLY A 16 26.72 0.16 -22.56
C GLY A 16 25.51 -0.78 -22.43
N ARG A 17 24.27 -0.26 -22.54
CA ARG A 17 23.04 -1.06 -22.51
C ARG A 17 22.25 -0.94 -23.81
N LEU A 18 21.62 -2.04 -24.22
CA LEU A 18 20.84 -2.10 -25.45
C LEU A 18 19.44 -1.50 -25.25
N ARG A 19 19.03 -0.68 -26.22
CA ARG A 19 17.72 0.00 -26.29
C ARG A 19 17.20 -0.06 -27.72
N LEU A 20 15.93 -0.42 -27.87
CA LEU A 20 15.19 -0.33 -29.13
C LEU A 20 14.60 1.07 -29.27
N VAL A 21 14.67 1.64 -30.48
CA VAL A 21 14.16 2.98 -30.79
C VAL A 21 13.43 2.94 -32.13
N TRP A 22 12.19 3.41 -32.15
CA TRP A 22 11.37 3.47 -33.37
C TRP A 22 10.34 4.59 -33.30
N SER A 23 9.67 4.83 -34.43
CA SER A 23 8.52 5.74 -34.52
C SER A 23 7.37 5.02 -35.20
N PHE A 24 6.18 5.14 -34.61
CA PHE A 24 4.95 4.54 -35.10
C PHE A 24 3.77 5.49 -34.81
N VAL A 25 2.94 5.75 -35.82
CA VAL A 25 1.76 6.64 -35.74
C VAL A 25 2.08 8.02 -35.13
N GLY A 26 3.15 8.68 -35.61
CA GLY A 26 3.54 10.02 -35.15
C GLY A 26 4.24 10.06 -33.79
N GLU A 27 4.20 8.98 -33.01
CA GLU A 27 4.82 8.88 -31.70
C GLU A 27 6.19 8.20 -31.75
N ARG A 28 7.07 8.58 -30.81
CA ARG A 28 8.43 8.02 -30.68
C ARG A 28 8.53 7.12 -29.47
N TYR A 29 8.93 5.87 -29.72
CA TYR A 29 9.02 4.84 -28.70
C TYR A 29 10.47 4.52 -28.36
N PHE A 30 10.70 4.22 -27.09
CA PHE A 30 11.99 3.79 -26.56
C PHE A 30 11.79 2.59 -25.64
N PHE A 31 12.47 1.49 -25.91
CA PHE A 31 12.36 0.28 -25.09
C PHE A 31 13.74 -0.21 -24.67
N THR A 32 14.07 -0.08 -23.38
CA THR A 32 15.38 -0.49 -22.87
C THR A 32 15.34 -1.96 -22.44
N LEU A 33 16.23 -2.79 -23.00
CA LEU A 33 16.24 -4.24 -22.75
C LEU A 33 16.96 -4.62 -21.45
N GLY A 34 17.72 -3.70 -20.84
CA GLY A 34 18.49 -4.00 -19.64
C GLY A 34 19.66 -4.97 -19.87
N LEU A 35 19.91 -5.35 -21.14
CA LEU A 35 21.03 -6.17 -21.56
C LEU A 35 22.27 -5.29 -21.81
N THR A 36 23.44 -5.79 -21.44
CA THR A 36 24.72 -5.20 -21.82
C THR A 36 24.97 -5.35 -23.32
N ASP A 37 25.73 -4.44 -23.90
CA ASP A 37 26.08 -4.47 -25.32
C ASP A 37 27.11 -5.55 -25.64
N THR A 38 26.64 -6.79 -25.77
CA THR A 38 27.43 -7.96 -26.21
C THR A 38 26.86 -8.52 -27.51
N LYS A 39 27.66 -9.29 -28.26
CA LYS A 39 27.23 -9.91 -29.52
C LYS A 39 25.97 -10.78 -29.34
N ALA A 40 25.94 -11.60 -28.30
CA ALA A 40 24.78 -12.45 -27.98
C ALA A 40 23.53 -11.61 -27.62
N ASN A 41 23.72 -10.56 -26.81
CA ASN A 41 22.61 -9.69 -26.40
C ASN A 41 22.06 -8.85 -27.55
N ARG A 42 22.90 -8.47 -28.52
CA ARG A 42 22.45 -7.82 -29.76
C ARG A 42 21.55 -8.71 -30.57
N THR A 43 21.87 -10.00 -30.70
CA THR A 43 20.99 -10.97 -31.37
C THR A 43 19.61 -11.05 -30.68
N ILE A 44 19.57 -11.07 -29.35
CA ILE A 44 18.31 -11.04 -28.58
C ILE A 44 17.54 -9.73 -28.82
N ALA A 45 18.26 -8.59 -28.86
CA ALA A 45 17.68 -7.29 -29.14
C ALA A 45 17.08 -7.23 -30.55
N ASP A 46 17.77 -7.78 -31.56
CA ASP A 46 17.30 -7.84 -32.94
C ASP A 46 16.07 -8.74 -33.08
N LEU A 47 16.04 -9.88 -32.39
CA LEU A 47 14.85 -10.75 -32.35
C LEU A 47 13.64 -10.00 -31.76
N LYS A 48 13.86 -9.23 -30.70
CA LYS A 48 12.80 -8.41 -30.09
C LYS A 48 12.38 -7.25 -30.97
N ALA A 49 13.31 -6.61 -31.68
CA ALA A 49 13.03 -5.58 -32.67
C ALA A 49 12.13 -6.14 -33.79
N LYS A 50 12.49 -7.29 -34.36
CA LYS A 50 11.67 -8.00 -35.37
C LYS A 50 10.28 -8.39 -34.85
N GLN A 51 10.17 -8.77 -33.57
CA GLN A 51 8.88 -9.05 -32.95
C GLN A 51 7.97 -7.81 -32.97
N ILE A 52 8.51 -6.65 -32.61
CA ILE A 52 7.78 -5.37 -32.61
C ILE A 52 7.41 -4.97 -34.06
N GLU A 53 8.36 -5.07 -35.00
CA GLU A 53 8.11 -4.78 -36.42
C GLU A 53 7.00 -5.65 -37.00
N ARG A 54 7.03 -6.95 -36.70
CA ARG A 54 5.99 -7.89 -37.12
C ARG A 54 4.64 -7.53 -36.50
N ASP A 55 4.60 -7.17 -35.23
CA ASP A 55 3.35 -6.81 -34.56
C ASP A 55 2.79 -5.47 -35.08
N ILE A 56 3.65 -4.52 -35.44
CA ILE A 56 3.28 -3.29 -36.14
C ILE A 56 2.67 -3.62 -37.51
N ALA A 57 3.30 -4.52 -38.28
CA ALA A 57 2.82 -4.89 -39.62
C ALA A 57 1.48 -5.65 -39.60
N ASN A 58 1.11 -6.27 -38.48
CA ASN A 58 -0.14 -7.01 -38.32
C ASN A 58 -1.19 -6.24 -37.50
N ASP A 59 -0.99 -4.95 -37.22
CA ASP A 59 -1.88 -4.13 -36.36
C ASP A 59 -2.09 -4.70 -34.94
N LEU A 60 -1.12 -5.47 -34.44
CA LEU A 60 -1.12 -6.11 -33.11
C LEU A 60 -0.07 -5.48 -32.17
N PHE A 61 0.37 -4.27 -32.47
CA PHE A 61 1.33 -3.53 -31.67
C PHE A 61 0.73 -3.16 -30.31
N ASP A 62 1.45 -3.44 -29.23
CA ASP A 62 1.10 -3.04 -27.87
C ASP A 62 1.83 -1.73 -27.49
N PRO A 63 1.13 -0.58 -27.43
CA PRO A 63 1.75 0.71 -27.10
C PRO A 63 2.27 0.79 -25.65
N THR A 64 1.79 -0.09 -24.75
CA THR A 64 2.26 -0.14 -23.35
C THR A 64 3.63 -0.80 -23.22
N LEU A 65 4.07 -1.49 -24.27
CA LEU A 65 5.32 -2.26 -24.36
C LEU A 65 5.41 -3.47 -23.42
N GLU A 66 4.36 -3.79 -22.67
CA GLU A 66 4.38 -4.89 -21.70
C GLU A 66 4.44 -6.26 -22.39
N LYS A 67 3.84 -6.41 -23.57
CA LYS A 67 3.99 -7.59 -24.44
C LYS A 67 5.44 -7.91 -24.78
N TYR A 68 6.30 -6.89 -24.83
CA TYR A 68 7.70 -7.01 -25.27
C TYR A 68 8.68 -7.21 -24.10
N ARG A 69 8.24 -6.97 -22.86
CA ARG A 69 9.04 -7.11 -21.65
C ARG A 69 9.44 -8.57 -21.41
N ALA A 70 10.75 -8.82 -21.35
CA ALA A 70 11.27 -10.15 -21.09
C ALA A 70 11.04 -10.56 -19.62
N ALA A 71 10.96 -11.87 -19.36
CA ALA A 71 10.71 -12.41 -18.02
C ALA A 71 11.75 -11.93 -16.98
N TYR A 72 13.01 -11.73 -17.36
CA TYR A 72 14.05 -11.18 -16.47
C TYR A 72 13.90 -9.67 -16.19
N GLN A 73 13.13 -8.96 -17.01
CA GLN A 73 12.81 -7.54 -16.82
C GLN A 73 11.50 -7.33 -16.06
N LYS A 74 10.64 -8.35 -16.01
CA LYS A 74 9.60 -8.44 -14.99
C LYS A 74 10.37 -8.69 -13.70
N GLY A 75 10.40 -7.70 -12.79
CA GLY A 75 11.18 -7.81 -11.55
C GLY A 75 10.93 -9.14 -10.85
N ALA A 76 11.93 -9.68 -10.16
CA ALA A 76 11.77 -10.94 -9.44
C ALA A 76 10.54 -10.84 -8.53
N GLN A 77 9.46 -11.53 -8.90
CA GLN A 77 8.24 -11.51 -8.11
C GLN A 77 8.53 -12.22 -6.80
N GLN A 78 8.62 -11.45 -5.73
CA GLN A 78 8.83 -11.96 -4.39
C GLN A 78 7.51 -12.48 -3.83
N GLY A 79 7.61 -13.36 -2.85
CA GLY A 79 6.43 -13.87 -2.16
C GLY A 79 5.71 -12.79 -1.36
N ALA A 80 4.41 -13.01 -1.15
CA ALA A 80 3.52 -12.06 -0.48
C ALA A 80 4.00 -11.73 0.95
N VAL A 81 4.44 -12.75 1.69
CA VAL A 81 4.96 -12.63 3.06
C VAL A 81 6.27 -11.84 3.04
N THR A 82 7.17 -12.16 2.10
CA THR A 82 8.44 -11.46 1.94
C THR A 82 8.26 -9.97 1.62
N ILE A 83 7.35 -9.61 0.72
CA ILE A 83 7.08 -8.21 0.38
C ILE A 83 6.56 -7.45 1.61
N PHE A 84 5.56 -8.02 2.29
CA PHE A 84 4.95 -7.37 3.44
C PHE A 84 5.91 -7.25 4.61
N GLY A 85 6.72 -8.29 4.89
CA GLY A 85 7.75 -8.28 5.92
C GLY A 85 8.81 -7.20 5.68
N LYS A 86 9.37 -7.12 4.46
CA LYS A 86 10.32 -6.06 4.08
C LYS A 86 9.72 -4.66 4.25
N TYR A 87 8.44 -4.49 3.90
CA TYR A 87 7.76 -3.21 4.09
C TYR A 87 7.52 -2.88 5.57
N ARG A 88 7.17 -3.87 6.41
CA ARG A 88 7.05 -3.70 7.87
C ARG A 88 8.37 -3.19 8.44
N ASP A 89 9.49 -3.80 8.07
CA ASP A 89 10.81 -3.43 8.57
C ASP A 89 11.25 -2.05 8.07
N TYR A 90 10.91 -1.70 6.84
CA TYR A 90 11.05 -0.34 6.32
C TYR A 90 10.27 0.68 7.17
N LYS A 91 9.01 0.38 7.51
CA LYS A 91 8.16 1.24 8.34
C LYS A 91 8.56 1.28 9.81
N ALA A 92 9.19 0.22 10.34
CA ALA A 92 9.65 0.15 11.71
C ALA A 92 10.63 1.27 12.08
N LYS A 93 11.35 1.82 11.09
CA LYS A 93 12.28 2.95 11.28
C LYS A 93 11.58 4.29 11.58
N SER A 94 10.27 4.39 11.34
CA SER A 94 9.54 5.67 11.41
C SER A 94 8.24 5.61 12.21
N LEU A 95 7.69 4.41 12.45
CA LEU A 95 6.44 4.23 13.17
C LEU A 95 6.66 3.92 14.65
N ARG A 96 5.75 4.40 15.50
CA ARG A 96 5.67 3.99 16.90
C ARG A 96 5.29 2.51 17.02
N SER A 97 5.73 1.85 18.09
CA SER A 97 5.47 0.41 18.35
C SER A 97 4.00 0.02 18.16
N ARG A 98 3.07 0.78 18.75
CA ARG A 98 1.63 0.49 18.66
C ARG A 98 1.06 0.53 17.23
N SER A 99 1.68 1.32 16.36
CA SER A 99 1.32 1.35 14.93
C SER A 99 1.87 0.14 14.19
N LEU A 100 3.04 -0.38 14.60
CA LEU A 100 3.66 -1.58 14.03
C LEU A 100 2.91 -2.86 14.40
N ASP A 101 2.27 -2.93 15.56
CA ASP A 101 1.47 -4.10 15.97
C ASP A 101 0.43 -4.50 14.92
N LYS A 102 -0.17 -3.51 14.26
CA LYS A 102 -1.12 -3.74 13.16
C LYS A 102 -0.47 -4.43 11.98
N TYR A 103 0.75 -4.06 11.62
CA TYR A 103 1.51 -4.70 10.56
C TYR A 103 1.91 -6.12 10.96
N THR A 104 2.45 -6.31 12.17
CA THR A 104 2.86 -7.63 12.68
C THR A 104 1.69 -8.60 12.68
N TYR A 105 0.54 -8.20 13.22
CA TYR A 105 -0.65 -9.07 13.22
C TYR A 105 -1.11 -9.42 11.79
N THR A 106 -1.09 -8.44 10.88
CA THR A 106 -1.50 -8.67 9.48
C THR A 106 -0.53 -9.59 8.75
N LEU A 107 0.77 -9.47 9.03
CA LEU A 107 1.80 -10.36 8.48
C LEU A 107 1.57 -11.81 8.95
N ASN A 108 1.34 -12.02 10.24
CA ASN A 108 1.07 -13.35 10.78
C ASN A 108 -0.20 -13.98 10.18
N GLN A 109 -1.23 -13.17 9.89
CA GLN A 109 -2.43 -13.65 9.18
C GLN A 109 -2.10 -14.03 7.74
N LEU A 110 -1.30 -13.22 7.05
CA LEU A 110 -0.87 -13.48 5.68
C LEU A 110 -0.09 -14.80 5.60
N GLU A 111 0.82 -15.06 6.55
CA GLU A 111 1.60 -16.30 6.64
C GLU A 111 0.75 -17.56 6.82
N GLN A 112 -0.40 -17.45 7.50
CA GLN A 112 -1.30 -18.60 7.72
C GLN A 112 -2.07 -19.01 6.48
N VAL A 113 -2.34 -18.07 5.57
CA VAL A 113 -3.26 -18.28 4.44
C VAL A 113 -2.52 -18.31 3.11
N CYS A 114 -1.49 -17.48 2.98
CA CYS A 114 -0.70 -17.35 1.78
C CYS A 114 0.68 -17.97 2.03
N ALA A 115 1.02 -19.03 1.28
CA ALA A 115 2.41 -19.42 1.13
C ALA A 115 3.24 -18.22 0.63
N ASP A 116 4.55 -18.21 0.89
CA ASP A 116 5.44 -17.14 0.44
C ASP A 116 5.75 -17.24 -1.06
N VAL A 117 4.71 -17.05 -1.86
CA VAL A 117 4.71 -17.08 -3.32
C VAL A 117 4.11 -15.78 -3.85
N PRO A 118 4.41 -15.40 -5.10
CA PRO A 118 3.84 -14.19 -5.70
C PRO A 118 2.32 -14.16 -5.55
N LEU A 119 1.82 -13.02 -5.06
CA LEU A 119 0.39 -12.85 -4.80
C LEU A 119 -0.36 -12.57 -6.09
N THR A 120 -1.31 -13.44 -6.41
CA THR A 120 -2.28 -13.26 -7.50
C THR A 120 -3.57 -12.63 -6.96
N LEU A 121 -4.42 -12.13 -7.85
CA LEU A 121 -5.75 -11.63 -7.48
C LEU A 121 -6.58 -12.70 -6.76
N GLU A 122 -6.60 -13.93 -7.29
CA GLU A 122 -7.30 -15.07 -6.70
C GLU A 122 -6.88 -15.33 -5.24
N LYS A 123 -5.57 -15.34 -4.94
CA LYS A 123 -5.06 -15.51 -3.57
C LYS A 123 -5.42 -14.35 -2.67
N ALA A 124 -5.43 -13.13 -3.20
CA ALA A 124 -5.85 -11.95 -2.45
C ALA A 124 -7.35 -12.02 -2.10
N GLU A 125 -8.18 -12.58 -3.00
CA GLU A 125 -9.60 -12.84 -2.75
C GLU A 125 -9.80 -13.94 -1.71
N THR A 126 -9.06 -15.05 -1.80
CA THR A 126 -9.05 -16.11 -0.77
C THR A 126 -8.69 -15.55 0.60
N PHE A 127 -7.67 -14.68 0.68
CA PHE A 127 -7.29 -14.03 1.93
C PHE A 127 -8.39 -13.13 2.48
N LYS A 128 -9.05 -12.34 1.62
CA LYS A 128 -10.21 -11.50 2.00
C LYS A 128 -11.36 -12.36 2.54
N GLU A 129 -11.70 -13.46 1.87
CA GLU A 129 -12.76 -14.38 2.31
C GLU A 129 -12.43 -14.99 3.67
N TRP A 130 -11.20 -15.45 3.86
CA TRP A 130 -10.72 -15.95 5.14
C TRP A 130 -10.86 -14.90 6.26
N LEU A 131 -10.53 -13.63 5.99
CA LEU A 131 -10.71 -12.56 6.96
C LEU A 131 -12.20 -12.24 7.22
N SER A 132 -13.06 -12.26 6.20
CA SER A 132 -14.48 -11.89 6.35
C SER A 132 -15.25 -12.77 7.33
N GLY A 133 -14.88 -14.04 7.48
CA GLY A 133 -15.47 -14.94 8.47
C GLY A 133 -14.98 -14.70 9.91
N ARG A 134 -14.03 -13.78 10.13
CA ARG A 134 -13.34 -13.58 11.41
C ARG A 134 -13.40 -12.16 11.95
N MET A 135 -13.89 -11.19 11.17
CA MET A 135 -13.93 -9.79 11.60
C MET A 135 -15.06 -9.01 10.96
N GLU A 136 -15.48 -7.97 11.67
CA GLU A 136 -16.47 -7.01 11.21
C GLU A 136 -16.07 -6.34 9.88
N PRO A 137 -17.04 -5.97 9.02
CA PRO A 137 -16.76 -5.37 7.70
C PRO A 137 -15.87 -4.13 7.76
N ILE A 138 -16.02 -3.29 8.78
CA ILE A 138 -15.16 -2.11 8.97
C ILE A 138 -13.71 -2.49 9.25
N THR A 139 -13.51 -3.51 10.09
CA THR A 139 -12.18 -4.03 10.44
C THR A 139 -11.55 -4.73 9.24
N LEU A 140 -12.33 -5.50 8.49
CA LEU A 140 -11.90 -6.11 7.22
C LEU A 140 -11.42 -5.04 6.24
N LYS A 141 -12.22 -3.98 6.02
CA LYS A 141 -11.86 -2.88 5.11
C LYS A 141 -10.56 -2.21 5.53
N GLN A 142 -10.38 -1.95 6.83
CA GLN A 142 -9.13 -1.38 7.36
C GLN A 142 -7.93 -2.32 7.13
N ARG A 143 -8.13 -3.64 7.34
CA ARG A 143 -7.10 -4.66 7.15
C ARG A 143 -6.66 -4.78 5.69
N ILE A 144 -7.62 -4.87 4.76
CA ILE A 144 -7.33 -4.92 3.32
C ILE A 144 -6.68 -3.61 2.84
N SER A 145 -7.14 -2.46 3.34
CA SER A 145 -6.52 -1.16 3.01
C SER A 145 -5.04 -1.09 3.42
N LEU A 146 -4.67 -1.70 4.55
CA LEU A 146 -3.28 -1.76 5.04
C LEU A 146 -2.34 -2.48 4.05
N LEU A 147 -2.86 -3.42 3.26
CA LEU A 147 -2.09 -4.23 2.31
C LEU A 147 -1.75 -3.48 1.01
N LYS A 148 -2.42 -2.36 0.72
CA LYS A 148 -2.17 -1.58 -0.50
C LYS A 148 -0.75 -1.03 -0.57
N SER A 149 -0.34 -0.30 0.47
CA SER A 149 0.96 0.39 0.48
C SER A 149 2.18 -0.54 0.44
N PRO A 150 2.19 -1.71 1.11
CA PRO A 150 3.27 -2.69 0.92
C PRO A 150 3.47 -3.11 -0.54
N TRP A 151 2.40 -3.31 -1.32
CA TRP A 151 2.51 -3.67 -2.73
C TRP A 151 2.91 -2.48 -3.62
N GLU A 152 2.39 -1.28 -3.36
CA GLU A 152 2.86 -0.05 -4.05
C GLU A 152 4.37 0.15 -3.82
N TRP A 153 4.84 -0.03 -2.59
CA TRP A 153 6.25 0.01 -2.24
C TRP A 153 7.04 -1.14 -2.90
N GLY A 154 6.48 -2.35 -2.92
CA GLY A 154 7.07 -3.51 -3.58
C GLY A 154 7.27 -3.28 -5.08
N ILE A 155 6.30 -2.68 -5.77
CA ILE A 155 6.40 -2.32 -7.20
C ILE A 155 7.50 -1.29 -7.44
N ALA A 156 7.54 -0.22 -6.62
CA ALA A 156 8.61 0.78 -6.70
C ALA A 156 10.01 0.18 -6.51
N ASN A 157 10.12 -0.88 -5.69
CA ASN A 157 11.35 -1.62 -5.43
C ASN A 157 11.55 -2.86 -6.35
N LYS A 158 10.70 -3.02 -7.38
CA LYS A 158 10.77 -4.13 -8.35
C LYS A 158 10.64 -5.53 -7.74
N LEU A 159 9.94 -5.64 -6.61
CA LEU A 159 9.61 -6.88 -5.91
C LEU A 159 8.26 -7.47 -6.35
N ALA A 160 7.41 -6.63 -6.95
CA ALA A 160 6.12 -7.01 -7.53
C ALA A 160 5.90 -6.22 -8.83
N THR A 161 5.00 -6.72 -9.68
CA THR A 161 4.61 -6.03 -10.93
C THR A 161 3.27 -5.33 -10.80
N GLU A 162 2.36 -5.88 -10.00
CA GLU A 162 0.97 -5.42 -9.89
C GLU A 162 0.50 -5.46 -8.43
N ASN A 163 -0.51 -4.65 -8.12
CA ASN A 163 -1.12 -4.58 -6.79
C ASN A 163 -2.57 -5.09 -6.87
N PRO A 164 -2.89 -6.27 -6.29
CA PRO A 164 -4.24 -6.83 -6.36
C PRO A 164 -5.22 -6.18 -5.37
N TRP A 165 -4.72 -5.54 -4.31
CA TRP A 165 -5.54 -5.07 -3.18
C TRP A 165 -6.54 -3.95 -3.50
N PRO A 166 -6.30 -3.01 -4.43
CA PRO A 166 -7.29 -2.01 -4.84
C PRO A 166 -8.59 -2.65 -5.34
N GLU A 167 -8.52 -3.71 -6.14
CA GLU A 167 -9.71 -4.38 -6.67
C GLU A 167 -10.43 -5.17 -5.57
N VAL A 168 -9.69 -5.89 -4.74
CA VAL A 168 -10.24 -6.62 -3.57
C VAL A 168 -10.92 -5.66 -2.60
N LEU A 169 -10.36 -4.47 -2.36
CA LEU A 169 -10.92 -3.48 -1.44
C LEU A 169 -12.28 -2.94 -1.90
N LYS A 170 -12.50 -2.79 -3.21
CA LYS A 170 -13.78 -2.31 -3.77
C LYS A 170 -14.94 -3.28 -3.46
N GLN A 171 -14.63 -4.56 -3.28
CA GLN A 171 -15.61 -5.59 -2.94
C GLN A 171 -16.07 -5.51 -1.47
N VAL A 172 -15.31 -4.86 -0.59
CA VAL A 172 -15.63 -4.75 0.84
C VAL A 172 -16.60 -3.60 1.09
N LYS A 173 -17.88 -3.94 1.20
CA LYS A 173 -18.96 -3.00 1.55
C LYS A 173 -19.05 -2.84 3.06
N VAL A 174 -19.10 -1.58 3.51
CA VAL A 174 -19.26 -1.22 4.93
C VAL A 174 -20.43 -0.29 5.03
N ALA A 175 -21.40 -0.64 5.87
CA ALA A 175 -22.53 0.24 6.15
C ALA A 175 -22.02 1.56 6.77
N PRO A 176 -22.63 2.70 6.44
CA PRO A 176 -22.26 3.97 7.05
C PRO A 176 -22.41 3.87 8.57
N GLN A 177 -21.35 4.21 9.31
CA GLN A 177 -21.42 4.29 10.75
C GLN A 177 -22.25 5.51 11.15
N GLN A 178 -23.25 5.29 12.01
CA GLN A 178 -23.92 6.40 12.66
C GLN A 178 -22.93 7.09 13.61
N LYS A 179 -22.90 8.41 13.56
CA LYS A 179 -22.10 9.17 14.52
C LYS A 179 -22.68 8.95 15.92
N PRO A 180 -21.85 8.66 16.94
CA PRO A 180 -22.33 8.60 18.31
C PRO A 180 -23.05 9.89 18.68
N LYS A 181 -24.21 9.78 19.33
CA LYS A 181 -24.95 10.93 19.82
C LYS A 181 -24.11 11.61 20.91
N PRO A 182 -23.77 12.90 20.77
CA PRO A 182 -23.07 13.64 21.82
C PRO A 182 -23.94 13.75 23.07
N PHE A 183 -23.31 13.75 24.26
CA PHE A 183 -24.02 14.00 25.50
C PHE A 183 -24.53 15.45 25.57
N THR A 184 -25.76 15.62 26.05
CA THR A 184 -26.33 16.93 26.39
C THR A 184 -25.70 17.51 27.66
N LYS A 185 -25.96 18.79 27.95
CA LYS A 185 -25.48 19.42 29.19
C LYS A 185 -26.00 18.70 30.43
N ASP A 186 -27.28 18.35 30.42
CA ASP A 186 -27.93 17.66 31.55
C ASP A 186 -27.40 16.23 31.71
N GLU A 187 -27.20 15.51 30.59
CA GLU A 187 -26.60 14.17 30.60
C GLU A 187 -25.18 14.21 31.18
N ARG A 188 -24.35 15.21 30.83
CA ARG A 188 -23.01 15.36 31.41
C ARG A 188 -23.06 15.60 32.92
N GLN A 189 -23.97 16.44 33.40
CA GLN A 189 -24.13 16.71 34.83
C GLN A 189 -24.57 15.45 35.59
N GLN A 190 -25.49 14.68 35.02
CA GLN A 190 -25.96 13.42 35.60
C GLN A 190 -24.83 12.37 35.65
N ILE A 191 -24.00 12.27 34.59
CA ILE A 191 -22.83 11.39 34.58
C ILE A 191 -21.88 11.75 35.73
N ILE A 192 -21.52 13.03 35.88
CA ILE A 192 -20.62 13.48 36.94
C ILE A 192 -21.22 13.19 38.33
N ALA A 193 -22.50 13.50 38.54
CA ALA A 193 -23.19 13.22 39.80
C ALA A 193 -23.21 11.72 40.13
N ALA A 194 -23.44 10.86 39.14
CA ALA A 194 -23.43 9.42 39.31
C ALA A 194 -22.04 8.90 39.73
N PHE A 195 -20.95 9.45 39.16
CA PHE A 195 -19.61 9.14 39.64
C PHE A 195 -19.42 9.60 41.08
N ARG A 196 -19.72 10.86 41.42
CA ARG A 196 -19.56 11.41 42.79
C ARG A 196 -20.30 10.62 43.86
N GLN A 197 -21.49 10.11 43.55
CA GLN A 197 -22.33 9.33 44.48
C GLN A 197 -22.02 7.82 44.45
N SER A 198 -21.16 7.36 43.53
CA SER A 198 -20.82 5.95 43.41
C SER A 198 -19.95 5.48 44.57
N ARG A 199 -20.42 4.45 45.29
CA ARG A 199 -19.63 3.76 46.32
C ARG A 199 -18.26 3.28 45.80
N TYR A 200 -18.18 2.88 44.54
CA TYR A 200 -16.99 2.26 43.97
C TYR A 200 -16.17 3.20 43.09
N TYR A 201 -16.79 4.20 42.45
CA TYR A 201 -16.13 4.98 41.40
C TYR A 201 -16.03 6.48 41.69
N ALA A 202 -16.39 6.94 42.89
CA ALA A 202 -16.29 8.35 43.27
C ALA A 202 -14.93 8.99 43.03
N TYR A 203 -13.84 8.21 43.15
CA TYR A 203 -12.48 8.69 42.91
C TYR A 203 -12.18 9.04 41.44
N TYR A 204 -13.00 8.58 40.47
CA TYR A 204 -12.88 9.00 39.07
C TYR A 204 -13.65 10.28 38.73
N ALA A 205 -14.42 10.83 39.66
CA ALA A 205 -15.35 11.91 39.34
C ALA A 205 -14.64 13.17 38.82
N ASP A 206 -13.56 13.61 39.48
CA ASP A 206 -12.74 14.75 39.01
C ASP A 206 -12.13 14.48 37.63
N PHE A 207 -11.69 13.25 37.38
CA PHE A 207 -11.10 12.85 36.10
C PHE A 207 -12.15 12.88 34.97
N VAL A 208 -13.35 12.35 35.21
CA VAL A 208 -14.45 12.36 34.24
C VAL A 208 -14.92 13.80 33.96
N GLU A 209 -15.06 14.62 35.00
CA GLU A 209 -15.40 16.03 34.88
C GLU A 209 -14.36 16.81 34.08
N PHE A 210 -13.06 16.55 34.33
CA PHE A 210 -11.96 17.13 33.56
C PHE A 210 -12.05 16.75 32.07
N LEU A 211 -12.27 15.48 31.75
CA LEU A 211 -12.40 15.03 30.34
C LEU A 211 -13.59 15.67 29.64
N LEU A 212 -14.74 15.77 30.30
CA LEU A 212 -15.95 16.38 29.74
C LEU A 212 -15.84 17.90 29.55
N SER A 213 -14.98 18.56 30.33
CA SER A 213 -14.77 20.01 30.30
C SER A 213 -13.68 20.44 29.32
N THR A 214 -12.60 19.66 29.20
CA THR A 214 -11.43 20.00 28.37
C THR A 214 -11.48 19.39 26.97
N GLY A 215 -12.19 18.27 26.81
CA GLY A 215 -12.18 17.51 25.56
C GLY A 215 -10.86 16.79 25.26
N CYS A 216 -9.93 16.74 26.23
CA CYS A 216 -8.69 15.98 26.11
C CYS A 216 -8.97 14.50 25.87
N ARG A 217 -8.08 13.81 25.14
CA ARG A 217 -8.14 12.35 25.07
C ARG A 217 -7.75 11.76 26.43
N PRO A 218 -8.31 10.61 26.85
CA PRO A 218 -7.96 9.99 28.12
C PRO A 218 -6.44 9.79 28.31
N GLY A 219 -5.73 9.40 27.26
CA GLY A 219 -4.27 9.24 27.33
C GLY A 219 -3.49 10.55 27.53
N GLU A 220 -4.01 11.67 27.05
CA GLU A 220 -3.42 13.00 27.27
C GLU A 220 -3.65 13.44 28.72
N ALA A 221 -4.87 13.26 29.24
CA ALA A 221 -5.20 13.55 30.63
C ALA A 221 -4.37 12.70 31.62
N CYS A 222 -4.17 11.41 31.34
CA CYS A 222 -3.35 10.53 32.18
C CYS A 222 -1.85 10.88 32.15
N ALA A 223 -1.36 11.54 31.10
CA ALA A 223 0.04 11.96 30.99
C ALA A 223 0.28 13.38 31.52
N LEU A 224 -0.79 14.10 31.91
CA LEU A 224 -0.70 15.45 32.43
C LEU A 224 0.00 15.47 33.80
N ARG A 225 0.82 16.49 34.01
CA ARG A 225 1.61 16.72 35.22
C ARG A 225 1.56 18.20 35.55
N TRP A 226 1.79 18.54 36.82
CA TRP A 226 1.80 19.93 37.27
C TRP A 226 2.81 20.82 36.51
N GLU A 227 3.94 20.25 36.05
CA GLU A 227 4.92 20.96 35.22
C GLU A 227 4.38 21.42 33.84
N HIS A 228 3.25 20.86 33.39
CA HIS A 228 2.58 21.26 32.15
C HIS A 228 1.57 22.39 32.35
N CYS A 229 1.37 22.87 33.59
CA CYS A 229 0.46 23.95 33.92
C CYS A 229 1.27 25.19 34.32
N THR A 230 1.05 26.32 33.66
CA THR A 230 1.62 27.60 34.10
C THR A 230 0.70 28.31 35.08
N ASP A 231 1.29 29.10 35.98
CA ASP A 231 0.57 29.88 36.98
C ASP A 231 -0.39 30.93 36.37
N ASP A 232 -0.20 31.28 35.10
CA ASP A 232 -1.02 32.25 34.37
C ASP A 232 -2.10 31.61 33.48
N HIS A 233 -2.32 30.29 33.59
CA HIS A 233 -3.32 29.53 32.82
C HIS A 233 -3.21 29.69 31.30
N LYS A 234 -2.01 29.99 30.78
CA LYS A 234 -1.75 30.09 29.35
C LYS A 234 -1.13 28.79 28.83
N LEU A 235 -1.47 28.43 27.60
CA LEU A 235 -0.84 27.30 26.91
C LEU A 235 0.58 27.73 26.47
N VAL A 236 1.59 27.01 26.95
CA VAL A 236 2.98 27.09 26.43
C VAL A 236 3.14 26.13 25.26
#